data_AF-A0A948EXN0-F1
#
_entry.id   AF-A0A948EXN0-F1
#
_cell.length_a   1.000
_cell.length_b   1.000
_cell.length_c   1.000
_cell.angle_alpha   90.00
_cell.angle_beta   90.00
_cell.angle_gamma   90.00
#
_symmetry.space_group_name_H-M   'P 1'
#
loop_
_entity.id
_entity.type
_entity.pdbx_description
1 polymer ?
#
loop_
_entity_poly.entity_id
_entity_poly.type
_entity_poly.pdbx_seq_one_letter_code
_entity_poly.pdbx_strand_id
1 'polypeptide(L)'
;MFLKTSRYKDARRFEGGKSGDEQGVLRCKGTRPREIGAAVGVIEHVIQEGDRLDLLARHYYGDTRLWWRILDANPDLQSGVEVSLKARAGEVILIPKAKE
;
A
#
# COMPACT_ATOMS: atom_id res chain seq x y z
N MET A 1 -11.92 20.21 -17.56
CA MET A 1 -11.58 21.61 -17.90
C MET A 1 -11.70 22.40 -16.61
N PHE A 2 -10.70 23.18 -16.22
CA PHE A 2 -10.80 23.94 -14.96
C PHE A 2 -11.77 25.11 -15.10
N LEU A 3 -12.45 25.46 -14.00
CA LEU A 3 -13.36 26.61 -13.94
C LEU A 3 -12.57 27.92 -14.18
N LYS A 4 -13.20 28.91 -14.82
CA LYS A 4 -12.57 30.20 -15.17
C LYS A 4 -12.03 31.00 -13.97
N THR A 5 -12.62 30.80 -12.80
CA THR A 5 -12.20 31.40 -11.52
C THR A 5 -11.24 30.52 -10.72
N SER A 6 -10.91 29.33 -11.21
CA SER A 6 -10.01 28.42 -10.51
C SER A 6 -8.58 28.93 -10.56
N ARG A 7 -7.87 28.79 -9.44
CA ARG A 7 -6.42 29.01 -9.31
C ARG A 7 -5.60 28.27 -10.39
N TYR A 8 -6.13 27.16 -10.91
CA TYR A 8 -5.46 26.30 -11.89
C TYR A 8 -5.96 26.52 -13.32
N LYS A 9 -6.69 27.61 -13.60
CA LYS A 9 -7.20 27.90 -14.95
C LYS A 9 -6.10 27.91 -16.02
N ASP A 10 -4.90 28.37 -15.65
CA ASP A 10 -3.72 28.47 -16.52
C ASP A 10 -2.74 27.29 -16.33
N ALA A 11 -3.06 26.32 -15.47
CA ALA A 11 -2.18 25.19 -15.22
C ALA A 11 -2.10 24.29 -16.45
N ARG A 12 -0.87 24.02 -16.91
CA ARG A 12 -0.63 23.09 -18.02
C ARG A 12 -1.12 21.70 -17.62
N ARG A 13 -2.02 21.14 -18.43
CA ARG A 13 -2.47 19.76 -18.23
C ARG A 13 -1.34 18.80 -18.53
N PHE A 14 -1.23 17.73 -17.74
CA PHE A 14 -0.31 16.65 -18.04
C PHE A 14 -0.69 16.01 -19.38
N GLU A 15 0.13 16.22 -20.39
CA GLU A 15 0.00 15.61 -21.72
C GLU A 15 0.74 14.27 -21.68
N GLY A 16 0.07 13.25 -21.13
CA GLY A 16 0.59 11.89 -21.15
C GLY A 16 0.96 11.46 -22.57
N GLY A 17 2.26 11.27 -22.83
CA GLY A 17 2.75 10.49 -23.96
C GLY A 17 2.78 11.14 -25.35
N LYS A 18 2.77 12.47 -25.49
CA LYS A 18 3.08 13.12 -26.80
C LYS A 18 4.30 14.05 -26.79
N SER A 19 5.11 13.97 -25.74
CA SER A 19 6.42 14.62 -25.67
C SER A 19 7.47 13.62 -25.17
N GLY A 20 7.38 12.39 -25.67
CA GLY A 20 8.49 11.46 -25.63
C GLY A 20 9.37 11.73 -26.84
N ASP A 21 10.68 11.67 -26.67
CA ASP A 21 11.64 11.49 -27.77
C ASP A 21 11.18 10.36 -28.71
N GLU A 22 11.72 10.29 -29.93
CA GLU A 22 11.39 9.31 -30.99
C GLU A 22 11.28 7.83 -30.55
N GLN A 23 11.69 7.49 -29.33
CA GLN A 23 11.53 6.17 -28.71
C GLN A 23 10.29 5.99 -27.79
N GLY A 24 9.36 6.94 -27.71
CA GLY A 24 8.09 6.76 -26.97
C GLY A 24 8.21 6.70 -25.44
N VAL A 25 9.32 7.19 -24.88
CA VAL A 25 9.57 7.15 -23.43
C VAL A 25 8.86 8.30 -22.72
N LEU A 26 7.97 7.96 -21.78
CA LEU A 26 7.31 8.93 -20.90
C LEU A 26 8.37 9.67 -20.06
N ARG A 27 8.51 10.99 -20.26
CA ARG A 27 9.46 11.84 -19.51
C ARG A 27 9.14 12.03 -18.02
N CYS A 28 7.99 11.55 -17.56
CA CYS A 28 7.84 11.30 -16.13
C CYS A 28 8.69 10.09 -15.77
N LYS A 29 9.89 10.33 -15.25
CA LYS A 29 10.58 9.38 -14.38
C LYS A 29 9.76 9.20 -13.09
N GLY A 30 8.55 8.68 -13.22
CA GLY A 30 7.62 8.45 -12.13
C GLY A 30 8.06 7.24 -11.33
N THR A 31 7.63 7.18 -10.07
CA THR A 31 7.69 5.97 -9.26
C THR A 31 6.87 4.88 -9.92
N ARG A 32 7.49 3.75 -10.21
CA ARG A 32 6.78 2.53 -10.61
C ARG A 32 6.19 1.86 -9.37
N PRO A 33 5.07 1.13 -9.49
CA PRO A 33 4.62 0.24 -8.43
C PRO A 33 5.77 -0.69 -8.04
N ARG A 34 5.98 -0.86 -6.73
CA ARG A 34 6.94 -1.84 -6.23
C ARG A 34 6.40 -3.24 -6.56
N GLU A 35 7.26 -4.10 -7.09
CA GLU A 35 6.95 -5.53 -7.22
C GLU A 35 7.04 -6.16 -5.83
N ILE A 36 5.89 -6.62 -5.32
CA ILE A 36 5.76 -7.27 -4.02
C ILE A 36 5.94 -8.77 -4.24
N GLY A 37 7.07 -9.31 -3.78
CA GLY A 37 7.35 -10.75 -3.82
C GLY A 37 6.71 -11.50 -2.65
N ALA A 38 6.69 -12.83 -2.72
CA ALA A 38 6.19 -13.66 -1.63
C ALA A 38 7.02 -13.43 -0.35
N ALA A 39 6.33 -13.24 0.77
CA ALA A 39 6.96 -13.08 2.07
C ALA A 39 7.66 -14.38 2.53
N VAL A 40 8.87 -14.26 3.09
CA VAL A 40 9.65 -15.40 3.61
C VAL A 40 9.51 -15.46 5.12
N GLY A 41 9.28 -16.67 5.67
CA GLY A 41 9.18 -16.90 7.11
C GLY A 41 7.93 -16.25 7.72
N VAL A 42 6.76 -16.65 7.25
CA VAL A 42 5.46 -16.13 7.70
C VAL A 42 4.92 -16.91 8.91
N ILE A 43 4.22 -16.21 9.78
CA ILE A 43 3.45 -16.76 10.90
C ILE A 43 1.97 -16.50 10.60
N GLU A 44 1.13 -17.50 10.81
CA GLU A 44 -0.32 -17.35 10.71
C GLU A 44 -0.88 -16.71 11.99
N HIS A 45 -1.67 -15.65 11.82
CA HIS A 45 -2.36 -14.97 12.92
C HIS A 45 -3.84 -14.89 12.61
N VAL A 46 -4.67 -15.31 13.57
CA VAL A 46 -6.13 -15.22 13.48
C VAL A 46 -6.57 -13.85 13.97
N ILE A 47 -7.18 -13.05 13.09
CA ILE A 47 -7.68 -11.72 13.43
C ILE A 47 -8.70 -11.81 14.56
N GLN A 48 -8.52 -11.02 15.62
CA GLN A 48 -9.50 -10.88 16.67
C GLN A 48 -10.31 -9.59 16.54
N GLU A 49 -11.45 -9.53 17.23
CA GLU A 49 -12.22 -8.29 17.26
C GLU A 49 -11.41 -7.16 17.93
N GLY A 50 -11.22 -6.05 17.21
CA GLY A 50 -10.43 -4.91 17.68
C GLY A 50 -8.95 -4.96 17.30
N ASP A 51 -8.54 -5.96 16.50
CA ASP A 51 -7.19 -6.00 15.96
C ASP A 51 -6.89 -4.81 15.04
N ARG A 52 -5.64 -4.35 15.08
CA ARG A 52 -5.15 -3.25 14.24
C ARG A 52 -3.76 -3.60 13.74
N LEU A 53 -3.49 -3.31 12.47
CA LEU A 53 -2.19 -3.59 11.87
C LEU A 53 -1.02 -2.92 12.62
N ASP A 54 -1.22 -1.72 13.16
CA ASP A 54 -0.19 -1.05 13.97
C ASP A 54 0.06 -1.76 15.31
N LEU A 55 -0.97 -2.30 15.96
CA LEU A 55 -0.84 -3.06 17.20
C LEU A 55 -0.18 -4.43 16.93
N LEU A 56 -0.57 -5.10 15.85
CA LEU A 56 0.07 -6.32 15.38
C LEU A 56 1.54 -6.09 15.07
N ALA A 57 1.86 -5.03 14.33
CA ALA A 57 3.25 -4.68 14.03
C ALA A 57 4.06 -4.43 15.31
N ARG A 58 3.49 -3.75 16.30
CA ARG A 58 4.13 -3.58 17.61
C ARG A 58 4.32 -4.90 18.36
N HIS A 59 3.33 -5.80 18.30
CA HIS A 59 3.37 -7.08 18.97
C HIS A 59 4.42 -8.01 18.37
N TYR A 60 4.47 -8.12 17.03
CA TYR A 60 5.34 -9.05 16.32
C TYR A 60 6.73 -8.48 16.00
N TYR A 61 6.84 -7.17 15.76
CA TYR A 61 8.10 -6.53 15.36
C TYR A 61 8.66 -5.54 16.39
N GLY A 62 7.90 -5.23 17.45
CA GLY A 62 8.27 -4.18 18.41
C GLY A 62 8.06 -2.75 17.91
N ASP A 63 7.71 -2.56 16.63
CA ASP A 63 7.56 -1.23 16.01
C ASP A 63 6.21 -1.13 15.27
N THR A 64 5.39 -0.16 15.69
CA THR A 64 4.08 0.12 15.08
C THR A 64 4.19 0.56 13.62
N ARG A 65 5.32 1.14 13.21
CA ARG A 65 5.54 1.68 11.85
C ARG A 65 5.81 0.59 10.82
N LEU A 66 5.99 -0.66 11.23
CA LEU A 66 6.23 -1.80 10.33
C LEU A 66 4.95 -2.49 9.88
N TRP A 67 3.78 -1.90 10.16
CA TRP A 67 2.46 -2.38 9.74
C TRP A 67 2.35 -2.65 8.23
N TRP A 68 3.04 -1.86 7.40
CA TRP A 68 3.02 -1.99 5.95
C TRP A 68 3.58 -3.33 5.48
N ARG A 69 4.45 -4.00 6.25
CA ARG A 69 4.95 -5.34 5.90
C ARG A 69 3.87 -6.41 5.98
N ILE A 70 2.96 -6.30 6.94
CA ILE A 70 1.83 -7.21 7.07
C ILE A 70 0.89 -7.01 5.88
N LEU A 71 0.67 -5.75 5.47
CA LEU A 71 -0.14 -5.45 4.28
C LEU A 71 0.52 -5.98 2.99
N ASP A 72 1.84 -5.79 2.83
CA ASP A 72 2.63 -6.30 1.69
C ASP A 72 2.51 -7.84 1.58
N ALA A 73 2.44 -8.55 2.71
CA ALA A 73 2.33 -10.01 2.74
C ALA A 73 0.90 -10.55 2.47
N ASN A 74 -0.14 -9.72 2.59
CA ASN A 74 -1.54 -10.12 2.45
C ASN A 74 -2.21 -9.29 1.35
N PRO A 75 -2.09 -9.67 0.07
CA PRO A 75 -2.66 -8.90 -1.04
C PRO A 75 -4.20 -8.83 -1.03
N ASP A 76 -4.88 -9.73 -0.32
CA ASP A 76 -6.32 -9.67 -0.08
C ASP A 76 -6.75 -8.46 0.77
N LEU A 77 -5.84 -7.90 1.58
CA LEU A 77 -6.07 -6.69 2.34
C LEU A 77 -5.72 -5.47 1.48
N GLN A 78 -6.73 -4.71 1.08
CA GLN A 78 -6.54 -3.47 0.31
C GLN A 78 -6.20 -2.28 1.21
N SER A 79 -6.61 -2.34 2.48
CA SER A 79 -6.37 -1.26 3.44
C SER A 79 -6.16 -1.78 4.86
N GLY A 80 -5.37 -1.05 5.66
CA GLY A 80 -5.12 -1.42 7.04
C GLY A 80 -6.33 -1.31 7.98
N VAL A 81 -7.41 -0.65 7.52
CA VAL A 81 -8.66 -0.53 8.28
C VAL A 81 -9.44 -1.85 8.26
N GLU A 82 -9.26 -2.68 7.23
CA GLU A 82 -10.02 -3.93 7.08
C GLU A 82 -9.81 -4.91 8.22
N VAL A 83 -8.58 -4.98 8.75
CA VAL A 83 -8.25 -5.84 9.89
C VAL A 83 -9.05 -5.48 11.15
N SER A 84 -9.44 -4.20 11.29
CA SER A 84 -10.24 -3.73 12.43
C SER A 84 -11.74 -3.95 12.25
N LEU A 85 -12.19 -4.43 11.08
CA LEU A 85 -13.61 -4.67 10.82
C LEU A 85 -14.05 -5.97 11.50
N LYS A 86 -15.19 -5.92 12.21
CA LYS A 86 -15.80 -7.11 12.84
C LYS A 86 -16.04 -8.24 11.84
N ALA A 87 -16.33 -7.92 10.57
CA ALA A 87 -16.58 -8.91 9.53
C ALA A 87 -15.36 -9.78 9.19
N ARG A 88 -14.15 -9.30 9.49
CA ARG A 88 -12.87 -10.00 9.24
C ARG A 88 -12.37 -10.76 10.48
N ALA A 89 -13.05 -10.66 11.62
CA ALA A 89 -12.69 -11.38 12.82
C ALA A 89 -12.81 -12.90 12.58
N GLY A 90 -11.76 -13.65 12.91
CA GLY A 90 -11.64 -15.07 12.65
C GLY A 90 -10.92 -15.43 11.34
N GLU A 91 -10.60 -14.47 10.47
CA GLU A 91 -9.77 -14.73 9.29
C GLU A 91 -8.29 -14.88 9.67
N VAL A 92 -7.57 -15.68 8.89
CA VAL A 92 -6.14 -15.91 9.07
C VAL A 92 -5.37 -14.98 8.15
N ILE A 93 -4.44 -14.21 8.72
CA ILE A 93 -3.50 -13.38 7.98
C ILE A 93 -2.06 -13.84 8.20
N LEU A 94 -1.22 -13.55 7.22
CA LEU A 94 0.20 -13.90 7.23
C LEU A 94 1.03 -12.74 7.79
N ILE A 95 1.82 -13.01 8.82
CA ILE A 95 2.73 -12.04 9.43
C ILE A 95 4.16 -12.42 9.07
N PRO A 96 4.84 -11.70 8.15
CA PRO A 96 6.19 -12.01 7.74
C PRO A 96 7.20 -11.73 8.85
N LYS A 97 8.27 -12.53 9.00
CA LYS A 97 9.37 -12.14 9.89
C LYS A 97 9.96 -10.79 9.48
N ALA A 98 10.17 -9.90 10.45
CA ALA A 98 11.03 -8.74 10.26
C ALA A 98 12.47 -9.25 10.12
N LYS A 99 12.87 -9.50 8.87
CA LYS A 99 14.21 -9.92 8.38
C LYS A 99 15.33 -9.75 9.43
N GLU A 100 16.05 -10.84 9.73
CA GLU A 100 17.35 -10.83 10.43
C GLU A 100 18.39 -9.95 9.72
#